data_AF-A0A7I9XY40-F1
#
_entry.id   AF-A0A7I9XY40-F1
#
_cell.length_a   1.000
_cell.length_b   1.000
_cell.length_c   1.000
_cell.angle_alpha   90.00
_cell.angle_beta   90.00
_cell.angle_gamma   90.00
#
_symmetry.space_group_name_H-M   'P 1'
#
loop_
_entity.id
_entity.type
_entity.pdbx_description
1 polymer ?
#
loop_
_entity_poly.entity_id
_entity_poly.type
_entity_poly.pdbx_seq_one_letter_code
_entity_poly.pdbx_strand_id
1 'polypeptide(L)'
;MQLEVESWDREDDEIDENGKVIRRGELKEPNRKNGVLVENYNIQLARAIFGDRYEAFRAAGGRAVDVTLIWQKMGRELAERRKADQK
;
A
#
# COMPACT_ATOMS: atom_id res chain seq x y z
N MET A 1 -11.72 -1.26 -9.52
CA MET A 1 -11.28 -0.45 -8.37
C MET A 1 -10.02 0.27 -8.82
N GLN A 2 -10.18 1.49 -9.32
CA GLN A 2 -9.04 2.34 -9.64
C GLN A 2 -8.27 2.52 -8.33
N LEU A 3 -7.03 2.05 -8.27
CA LEU A 3 -6.25 2.13 -7.03
C LEU A 3 -6.10 3.62 -6.72
N GLU A 4 -6.53 4.06 -5.54
CA GLU A 4 -6.49 5.48 -5.14
C GLU A 4 -5.09 6.10 -5.33
N VAL A 5 -4.06 5.25 -5.26
CA VAL A 5 -2.64 5.53 -5.54
C VAL A 5 -2.39 6.19 -6.90
N GLU A 6 -3.21 5.91 -7.93
CA GLU A 6 -3.08 6.54 -9.24
C GLU A 6 -3.35 8.05 -9.23
N SER A 7 -4.09 8.51 -8.21
CA SER A 7 -4.46 9.92 -8.01
C SER A 7 -3.52 10.69 -7.08
N TRP A 8 -2.43 10.05 -6.63
CA TRP A 8 -1.46 10.70 -5.74
C TRP A 8 -0.49 11.58 -6.53
N ASP A 9 0.05 12.57 -5.82
CA ASP A 9 0.98 13.54 -6.34
C ASP A 9 2.25 12.85 -6.84
N ARG A 10 2.70 13.25 -8.03
CA ARG A 10 3.89 12.74 -8.69
C ARG A 10 4.89 13.85 -8.95
N GLU A 11 6.13 13.46 -9.17
CA GLU A 11 7.10 14.30 -9.89
C GLU A 11 6.64 14.52 -11.32
N ASP A 12 7.24 15.51 -11.99
CA ASP A 12 6.91 15.83 -13.37
C ASP A 12 7.26 14.65 -14.29
N ASP A 13 6.45 14.46 -15.32
CA ASP A 13 6.70 13.46 -16.36
C ASP A 13 7.94 13.86 -17.19
N GLU A 14 8.70 12.87 -17.63
CA GLU A 14 9.77 13.05 -18.60
C GLU A 14 9.18 13.04 -20.01
N ILE A 15 9.38 14.13 -20.74
CA ILE A 15 8.74 14.40 -22.04
C ILE A 15 9.82 14.49 -23.14
N ASP A 16 9.53 13.95 -24.33
CA ASP A 16 10.37 14.10 -25.51
C ASP A 16 10.24 15.49 -26.17
N GLU A 17 11.06 15.74 -27.19
CA GLU A 17 11.06 16.99 -27.97
C GLU A 17 9.72 17.27 -28.68
N ASN A 18 8.86 16.25 -28.84
CA ASN A 18 7.55 16.34 -29.49
C ASN A 18 6.40 16.44 -28.47
N GLY A 19 6.69 16.55 -27.18
CA GLY A 19 5.67 16.65 -26.13
C GLY A 19 5.08 15.31 -25.69
N LYS A 20 5.66 14.16 -26.08
CA LYS A 20 5.20 12.84 -25.67
C LYS A 20 5.90 12.37 -24.40
N VAL A 21 5.13 11.84 -23.45
CA VAL A 21 5.67 11.25 -22.21
C VAL A 21 6.51 10.01 -22.54
N ILE A 22 7.79 10.06 -22.21
CA ILE A 22 8.74 8.94 -22.30
C ILE A 22 8.69 8.13 -21.00
N ARG A 23 8.64 8.82 -19.85
CA ARG A 23 8.58 8.21 -18.52
C ARG A 23 7.63 9.00 -17.65
N ARG A 24 6.72 8.28 -16.98
CA ARG A 24 5.83 8.89 -15.99
C ARG A 24 6.61 9.22 -14.73
N GLY A 25 6.40 10.40 -14.17
CA GLY A 25 7.03 10.85 -12.93
C GLY A 25 6.70 9.91 -11.77
N GLU A 26 7.67 9.73 -10.87
CA GLU A 26 7.54 8.85 -9.71
C GLU A 26 6.58 9.46 -8.68
N LEU A 27 6.04 8.62 -7.79
CA LEU A 27 5.23 9.11 -6.66
C LEU A 27 6.12 9.92 -5.72
N LYS A 28 5.61 11.06 -5.26
CA LYS A 28 6.33 11.88 -4.27
C LYS A 28 6.39 11.16 -2.93
N GLU A 29 7.56 11.19 -2.29
CA GLU A 29 7.73 10.68 -0.92
C GLU A 29 8.00 11.81 0.08
N PRO A 30 7.23 11.92 1.18
CA PRO A 30 6.09 11.06 1.55
C PRO A 30 4.86 11.29 0.66
N ASN A 31 4.09 10.23 0.41
CA ASN A 31 2.92 10.23 -0.48
C ASN A 31 1.91 11.33 -0.12
N ARG A 32 1.45 12.05 -1.14
CA ARG A 32 0.49 13.16 -1.02
C ARG A 32 -0.61 13.06 -2.06
N LYS A 33 -1.74 13.72 -1.81
CA LYS A 33 -2.83 13.93 -2.74
C LYS A 33 -3.26 15.38 -2.65
N ASN A 34 -3.10 16.13 -3.74
CA ASN A 34 -3.33 17.57 -3.79
C ASN A 34 -2.53 18.33 -2.72
N GLY A 35 -1.26 17.95 -2.51
CA GLY A 35 -0.36 18.55 -1.53
C GLY A 35 -0.55 18.07 -0.09
N VAL A 36 -1.64 17.35 0.22
CA VAL A 36 -1.95 16.86 1.56
C VAL A 36 -1.37 15.46 1.76
N LEU A 37 -0.74 15.22 2.91
CA LEU A 37 -0.18 13.92 3.27
C LEU A 37 -1.26 12.84 3.25
N VAL A 38 -1.01 11.74 2.55
CA VAL A 38 -1.91 10.58 2.54
C VAL A 38 -1.72 9.79 3.84
N GLU A 39 -2.81 9.18 4.33
CA GLU A 39 -2.77 8.31 5.52
C GLU A 39 -1.74 7.18 5.32
N ASN A 40 -1.07 6.75 6.39
CA ASN A 40 -0.10 5.67 6.30
C ASN A 40 -0.72 4.39 5.71
N TYR A 41 -0.01 3.74 4.78
CA TYR A 41 -0.51 2.55 4.08
C TYR A 41 -0.98 1.43 5.02
N ASN A 42 -0.28 1.18 6.13
CA ASN A 42 -0.69 0.14 7.07
C ASN A 42 -2.05 0.45 7.71
N ILE A 43 -2.33 1.73 7.97
CA ILE A 43 -3.61 2.18 8.52
C ILE A 43 -4.71 2.00 7.47
N GLN A 44 -4.48 2.43 6.23
CA GLN A 44 -5.41 2.20 5.12
C GLN A 44 -5.74 0.72 4.94
N LEU A 45 -4.72 -0.15 4.93
CA LEU A 45 -4.88 -1.59 4.79
C LEU A 45 -5.67 -2.19 5.98
N ALA A 46 -5.34 -1.79 7.21
CA ALA A 46 -6.05 -2.26 8.38
C ALA A 46 -7.52 -1.80 8.39
N ARG A 47 -7.81 -0.55 7.95
CA ARG A 47 -9.18 -0.07 7.75
C ARG A 47 -9.91 -0.86 6.66
N ALA A 48 -9.24 -1.18 5.55
CA ALA A 48 -9.84 -1.98 4.47
C ALA A 48 -10.20 -3.41 4.93
N ILE A 49 -9.39 -4.01 5.79
CA ILE A 49 -9.62 -5.37 6.33
C ILE A 49 -10.70 -5.38 7.41
N PHE A 50 -10.64 -4.45 8.37
CA PHE A 50 -11.54 -4.46 9.51
C PHE A 50 -12.83 -3.68 9.28
N GLY A 51 -12.89 -2.79 8.29
CA GLY A 51 -14.02 -1.88 8.06
C GLY A 51 -14.38 -1.11 9.33
N ASP A 52 -15.67 -1.13 9.67
CA ASP A 52 -16.22 -0.48 10.87
C ASP A 52 -15.61 -0.99 12.18
N ARG A 53 -15.00 -2.18 12.18
CA ARG A 53 -14.37 -2.76 13.38
C ARG A 53 -12.96 -2.23 13.63
N TYR A 54 -12.41 -1.41 12.73
CA TYR A 54 -11.05 -0.89 12.89
C TYR A 54 -10.86 -0.14 14.21
N GLU A 55 -11.83 0.68 14.62
CA GLU A 55 -11.74 1.44 15.87
C GLU A 55 -11.77 0.50 17.09
N ALA A 56 -12.56 -0.58 17.06
CA ALA A 56 -12.56 -1.59 18.12
C ALA A 56 -11.22 -2.35 18.18
N PHE A 57 -10.62 -2.67 17.02
CA PHE A 57 -9.28 -3.27 16.95
C PHE A 57 -8.21 -2.35 17.57
N ARG A 58 -8.26 -1.05 17.26
CA ARG A 58 -7.36 -0.05 17.84
C ARG A 58 -7.56 0.10 19.35
N ALA A 59 -8.81 0.16 19.80
CA ALA A 59 -9.16 0.26 21.22
C ALA A 59 -8.70 -0.97 22.02
N ALA A 60 -8.68 -2.15 21.41
CA ALA A 60 -8.14 -3.37 22.00
C ALA A 60 -6.60 -3.44 22.02
N GLY A 61 -5.89 -2.38 21.59
CA GLY A 61 -4.43 -2.31 21.57
C GLY A 61 -3.79 -2.74 20.25
N GLY A 62 -4.59 -3.08 19.23
CA GLY A 62 -4.10 -3.45 17.91
C GLY A 62 -3.34 -2.33 17.21
N ARG A 63 -2.25 -2.67 16.52
CA ARG A 63 -1.50 -1.73 15.68
C ARG A 63 -1.68 -2.09 14.22
N ALA A 64 -1.85 -1.08 13.39
CA ALA A 64 -2.04 -1.28 11.95
C ALA A 64 -0.87 -2.06 11.31
N VAL A 65 0.36 -1.90 11.81
CA VAL A 65 1.54 -2.64 11.37
C VAL A 65 1.47 -4.15 11.65
N ASP A 66 0.72 -4.55 12.69
CA ASP A 66 0.58 -5.96 13.07
C ASP A 66 -0.12 -6.75 11.97
N VAL A 67 -1.06 -6.12 11.25
CA VAL A 67 -1.79 -6.71 10.14
C VAL A 67 -0.83 -7.11 9.02
N THR A 68 0.04 -6.19 8.61
CA THR A 68 1.05 -6.43 7.57
C THR A 68 2.04 -7.51 7.99
N LEU A 69 2.49 -7.50 9.25
CA LEU A 69 3.40 -8.52 9.82
C LEU A 69 2.77 -9.92 9.82
N ILE A 70 1.52 -10.04 10.24
CA ILE A 70 0.79 -11.32 10.25
C ILE A 70 0.62 -11.83 8.81
N TRP A 71 0.26 -10.96 7.87
CA TRP A 71 0.15 -11.32 6.46
C TRP A 71 1.47 -11.88 5.91
N GLN A 72 2.59 -11.21 6.19
CA GLN A 72 3.92 -11.66 5.79
C GLN A 72 4.26 -13.02 6.41
N LYS A 73 3.95 -13.23 7.69
CA LYS A 73 4.15 -14.51 8.38
C LYS A 73 3.37 -15.62 7.70
N MET A 74 2.08 -15.43 7.44
CA MET A 74 1.24 -16.41 6.74
C MET A 74 1.77 -16.73 5.34
N GLY A 75 2.18 -15.71 4.58
CA GLY A 75 2.76 -15.88 3.26
C GLY A 75 4.04 -16.71 3.28
N ARG A 76 4.92 -16.46 4.26
CA ARG A 76 6.14 -17.25 4.47
C ARG A 76 5.82 -18.70 4.81
N GLU A 77 4.91 -18.95 5.75
CA GLU A 77 4.49 -20.31 6.10
C GLU A 77 3.91 -21.07 4.90
N LEU A 78 3.09 -20.42 4.08
CA LEU A 78 2.55 -21.01 2.87
C LEU A 78 3.63 -21.33 1.83
N ALA A 79 4.61 -20.44 1.65
CA ALA A 79 5.73 -20.66 0.75
C ALA A 79 6.58 -21.86 1.19
N GLU A 80 6.87 -21.99 2.49
CA GLU A 80 7.61 -23.14 3.01
C GLU A 80 6.85 -24.45 2.85
N ARG A 81 5.53 -24.47 3.08
CA ARG A 81 4.70 -25.66 2.81
C ARG A 81 4.75 -26.07 1.34
N ARG A 82 4.67 -25.10 0.41
CA ARG A 82 4.77 -25.38 -1.04
C ARG A 82 6.12 -25.94 -1.46
N LYS A 83 7.22 -25.49 -0.84
CA LYS A 83 8.56 -26.06 -1.09
C LYS A 83 8.67 -27.49 -0.57
N ALA A 84 8.07 -27.77 0.58
CA ALA A 84 8.05 -29.12 1.17
C ALA A 84 7.14 -30.09 0.41
N ASP A 85 6.10 -29.59 -0.27
CA ASP A 85 5.19 -30.35 -1.13
C ASP A 85 5.65 -30.42 -2.60
N GLN A 86 6.97 -30.43 -2.82
CA GLN A 86 7.53 -30.74 -4.15
C GLN A 86 7.39 -32.25 -4.40
N LYS A 87 6.29 -32.61 -5.06
CA LYS A 87 6.17 -33.86 -5.82
C LYS A 87 6.87 -33.76 -7.16
#